data_AF-A0A0K1E5I8-F1
#
_entry.id   AF-A0A0K1E5I8-F1
#
_cell.length_a   1.000
_cell.length_b   1.000
_cell.length_c   1.000
_cell.angle_alpha   90.00
_cell.angle_beta   90.00
_cell.angle_gamma   90.00
#
_symmetry.space_group_name_H-M   'P 1'
#
loop_
_entity.id
_entity.type
_entity.pdbx_description
1 polymer ?
#
loop_
_entity_poly.entity_id
_entity_poly.type
_entity_poly.pdbx_seq_one_letter_code
_entity_poly.pdbx_strand_id
1 'polypeptide(L)'
;MTDGGVDAGARRSRRRLGAVLGALWTVTVVGSLLAAVTGWVVFSGEREIGESNEALLQGDAYAATVHARRAAGWYAPGAPHVRVAYMRLIALATTAEGLGNAEIALLAWRGVRTAALETRWLKTPHEDDLARANAAIARLSANLPRPPGTRAEPNAVVEREHLAVLSKDEAPRAGWVLVLVLGFVGWVGGAIWALRQGSRAGGLGWKGTAPGIALCVAGIAAWLLAIWQA
;
A
#
# COMPACT_ATOMS: atom_id res chain seq x y z
N MET A 1 -45.34 -1.44 45.49
CA MET A 1 -44.59 -2.50 44.78
C MET A 1 -44.49 -2.13 43.30
N THR A 2 -43.74 -1.08 42.96
CA THR A 2 -43.56 -0.60 41.56
C THR A 2 -42.22 0.13 41.30
N ASP A 3 -41.34 0.30 42.29
CA ASP A 3 -40.07 1.06 42.11
C ASP A 3 -39.00 0.34 41.27
N GLY A 4 -39.10 -0.97 41.07
CA GLY A 4 -38.07 -1.73 40.32
C GLY A 4 -38.02 -1.45 38.81
N GLY A 5 -39.12 -0.98 38.21
CA GLY A 5 -39.22 -0.77 36.76
C GLY A 5 -38.58 0.53 36.26
N VAL A 6 -38.72 1.61 37.02
CA VAL A 6 -38.20 2.95 36.67
C VAL A 6 -36.67 2.95 36.69
N ASP A 7 -36.11 2.26 37.68
CA ASP A 7 -34.67 2.18 37.94
C ASP A 7 -33.90 1.36 36.89
N ALA A 8 -34.55 0.35 36.30
CA ALA A 8 -33.99 -0.47 35.23
C ALA A 8 -33.92 0.30 33.89
N GLY A 9 -34.93 1.13 33.60
CA GLY A 9 -34.97 2.00 32.42
C GLY A 9 -33.87 3.07 32.45
N ALA A 10 -33.69 3.72 33.60
CA ALA A 10 -32.66 4.74 33.80
C ALA A 10 -31.23 4.18 33.66
N ARG A 11 -30.96 2.98 34.21
CA ARG A 11 -29.66 2.29 34.06
C ARG A 11 -29.38 1.87 32.62
N ARG A 12 -30.40 1.40 31.88
CA ARG A 12 -30.27 1.02 30.47
C ARG A 12 -30.03 2.25 29.58
N SER A 13 -30.67 3.39 29.88
CA SER A 13 -30.45 4.67 29.20
C SER A 13 -29.03 5.22 29.42
N ARG A 14 -28.54 5.28 30.67
CA ARG A 14 -27.17 5.74 30.98
C ARG A 14 -26.08 4.89 30.31
N ARG A 15 -26.25 3.56 30.27
CA ARG A 15 -25.31 2.65 29.58
C ARG A 15 -25.30 2.87 28.06
N ARG A 16 -26.46 3.10 27.44
CA ARG A 16 -26.55 3.43 26.01
C ARG A 16 -25.91 4.78 25.69
N LEU A 17 -26.15 5.80 26.51
CA LEU A 17 -25.57 7.13 26.33
C LEU A 17 -24.04 7.11 26.46
N GLY A 18 -23.51 6.39 27.45
CA GLY A 18 -22.06 6.18 27.61
C GLY A 18 -21.43 5.42 26.43
N ALA A 19 -22.13 4.41 25.89
CA ALA A 19 -21.66 3.68 24.70
C ALA A 19 -21.64 4.56 23.43
N VAL A 20 -22.66 5.40 23.23
CA VAL A 20 -22.73 6.33 22.10
C VAL A 20 -21.64 7.40 22.19
N LEU A 21 -21.45 8.01 23.37
CA LEU A 21 -20.39 8.99 23.60
C LEU A 21 -18.99 8.38 23.43
N GLY A 22 -18.77 7.15 23.91
CA GLY A 22 -17.52 6.43 23.71
C GLY A 22 -17.24 6.10 22.24
N ALA A 23 -18.27 5.71 21.48
CA ALA A 23 -18.15 5.48 20.04
C ALA A 23 -17.80 6.77 19.29
N LEU A 24 -18.49 7.88 19.62
CA LEU A 24 -18.24 9.18 19.00
C LEU A 24 -16.81 9.68 19.30
N TRP A 25 -16.35 9.54 20.56
CA TRP A 25 -14.98 9.89 20.92
C TRP A 25 -13.95 9.03 20.17
N THR A 26 -14.20 7.73 20.04
CA THR A 26 -13.33 6.82 19.27
C THR A 26 -13.24 7.24 17.81
N VAL A 27 -14.39 7.53 17.17
CA VAL A 27 -14.43 8.02 15.78
C VAL A 27 -13.66 9.33 15.63
N THR A 28 -13.82 10.28 16.57
CA THR A 28 -13.09 11.55 16.55
C THR A 28 -11.59 11.33 16.70
N VAL A 29 -11.14 10.47 17.63
CA VAL A 29 -9.71 10.19 17.83
C VAL A 29 -9.11 9.53 16.59
N VAL A 30 -9.78 8.50 16.05
CA VAL A 30 -9.31 7.81 14.84
C VAL A 30 -9.30 8.75 13.65
N GLY A 31 -10.35 9.56 13.47
CA GLY A 31 -10.44 10.56 12.40
C GLY A 31 -9.32 11.60 12.48
N SER A 32 -9.05 12.14 13.67
CA SER A 32 -7.96 13.10 13.90
C SER A 32 -6.58 12.49 13.63
N LEU A 33 -6.36 11.23 14.03
CA LEU A 33 -5.11 10.52 13.74
C LEU A 33 -4.91 10.31 12.23
N LEU A 34 -5.95 9.87 11.52
CA LEU A 34 -5.91 9.70 10.07
C LEU A 34 -5.66 11.04 9.35
N ALA A 35 -6.29 12.12 9.81
CA ALA A 35 -6.07 13.45 9.27
C ALA A 35 -4.63 13.93 9.51
N ALA A 36 -4.08 13.73 10.71
CA ALA A 36 -2.70 14.09 11.04
C ALA A 36 -1.68 13.31 10.18
N VAL A 37 -1.87 12.00 10.02
CA VAL A 37 -1.01 11.16 9.17
C VAL A 37 -1.10 11.60 7.71
N THR A 38 -2.31 11.85 7.20
CA THR A 38 -2.51 12.31 5.82
C THR A 38 -1.84 13.67 5.59
N GLY A 39 -2.02 14.62 6.52
CA GLY A 39 -1.38 15.93 6.46
C GLY A 39 0.15 15.83 6.47
N TRP A 40 0.71 14.93 7.27
CA TRP A 40 2.15 14.67 7.32
C TRP A 40 2.69 14.10 6.00
N VAL A 41 1.97 13.16 5.38
CA VAL A 41 2.33 12.59 4.06
C VAL A 41 2.34 13.68 2.99
N VAL A 42 1.29 14.51 2.93
CA VAL A 42 1.20 15.62 1.96
C VAL A 42 2.32 16.63 2.17
N PHE A 43 2.54 17.07 3.40
CA PHE A 43 3.61 18.01 3.72
C PHE A 43 5.00 17.47 3.35
N SER A 44 5.27 16.19 3.66
CA SER A 44 6.53 15.55 3.32
C SER A 44 6.73 15.43 1.81
N GLY A 45 5.66 15.10 1.07
CA GLY A 45 5.70 15.04 -0.39
C GLY A 45 5.96 16.40 -1.05
N GLU A 46 5.28 17.46 -0.61
CA GLU A 46 5.50 18.84 -1.09
C GLU A 46 6.92 19.32 -0.79
N ARG A 47 7.45 18.99 0.40
CA ARG A 47 8.85 19.31 0.75
C ARG A 47 9.83 18.67 -0.23
N GLU A 48 9.67 17.39 -0.56
CA GLU A 48 10.52 16.71 -1.54
C GLU A 48 10.38 17.29 -2.96
N ILE A 49 9.21 17.81 -3.34
CA ILE A 49 9.06 18.57 -4.60
C ILE A 49 9.86 19.88 -4.58
N GLY A 50 9.92 20.56 -3.42
CA GLY A 50 10.77 21.74 -3.21
C GLY A 50 12.25 21.41 -3.40
N GLU A 51 12.75 20.39 -2.72
CA GLU A 51 14.15 19.91 -2.84
C GLU A 51 14.49 19.51 -4.27
N SER A 52 13.57 18.82 -4.95
CA SER A 52 13.71 18.46 -6.37
C SER A 52 13.79 19.70 -7.27
N ASN A 53 13.06 20.77 -6.96
CA ASN A 53 13.13 22.02 -7.70
C ASN A 53 14.44 22.77 -7.48
N GLU A 54 14.94 22.78 -6.24
CA GLU A 54 16.24 23.36 -5.92
C GLU A 54 17.38 22.63 -6.64
N ALA A 55 17.36 21.29 -6.67
CA ALA A 55 18.32 20.51 -7.44
C ALA A 55 18.26 20.81 -8.95
N LEU A 56 17.06 21.01 -9.52
CA LEU A 56 16.92 21.42 -10.92
C LEU A 56 17.56 22.80 -11.19
N LEU A 57 17.36 23.77 -10.28
CA LEU A 57 17.96 25.10 -10.40
C LEU A 57 19.49 25.05 -10.33
N GLN A 58 20.05 24.09 -9.60
CA GLN A 58 21.49 23.84 -9.51
C GLN A 58 22.04 23.03 -10.70
N GLY A 59 21.17 22.54 -11.60
CA GLY A 59 21.55 21.68 -12.72
C GLY A 59 21.83 20.22 -12.32
N ASP A 60 21.50 19.82 -11.08
CA ASP A 60 21.69 18.46 -10.60
C ASP A 60 20.47 17.59 -10.94
N ALA A 61 20.48 17.03 -12.15
CA ALA A 61 19.42 16.14 -12.62
C ALA A 61 19.31 14.85 -11.81
N TYR A 62 20.42 14.39 -11.20
CA TYR A 62 20.42 13.18 -10.37
C TYR A 62 19.65 13.43 -9.07
N ALA A 63 20.03 14.45 -8.30
CA ALA A 63 19.34 14.81 -7.07
C ALA A 63 17.88 15.19 -7.33
N ALA A 64 17.60 15.93 -8.41
CA ALA A 64 16.24 16.26 -8.81
C ALA A 64 15.38 15.02 -9.02
N THR A 65 15.93 13.98 -9.65
CA THR A 65 15.27 12.69 -9.88
C THR A 65 15.03 11.93 -8.58
N VAL A 66 16.02 11.89 -7.69
CA VAL A 66 15.91 11.21 -6.39
C VAL A 66 14.79 11.83 -5.55
N HIS A 67 14.75 13.16 -5.44
CA HIS A 67 13.73 13.87 -4.68
C HIS A 67 12.34 13.76 -5.34
N ALA A 68 12.26 13.82 -6.67
CA ALA A 68 11.00 13.60 -7.38
C ALA A 68 10.45 12.17 -7.14
N ARG A 69 11.31 11.15 -7.13
CA ARG A 69 10.88 9.78 -6.78
C ARG A 69 10.34 9.73 -5.35
N ARG A 70 11.05 10.31 -4.37
CA ARG A 70 10.61 10.33 -2.97
C ARG A 70 9.25 11.02 -2.83
N ALA A 71 9.06 12.15 -3.51
CA ALA A 71 7.77 12.83 -3.55
C ALA A 71 6.66 11.93 -4.11
N ALA A 72 6.91 11.21 -5.21
CA ALA A 72 5.94 10.26 -5.78
C ALA A 72 5.60 9.10 -4.82
N GLY A 73 6.57 8.67 -4.00
CA GLY A 73 6.39 7.63 -2.98
C GLY A 73 5.61 8.08 -1.75
N TRP A 74 5.60 9.38 -1.42
CA TRP A 74 4.72 9.97 -0.39
C TRP A 74 3.26 10.03 -0.85
N TYR A 75 2.71 8.91 -1.28
CA TYR A 75 1.39 8.87 -1.91
C TYR A 75 0.27 9.06 -0.89
N ALA A 76 -0.59 10.03 -1.18
CA ALA A 76 -1.93 10.13 -0.62
C ALA A 76 -2.93 10.36 -1.76
N PRO A 77 -4.09 9.69 -1.77
CA PRO A 77 -5.10 9.89 -2.80
C PRO A 77 -5.49 11.37 -2.93
N GLY A 78 -5.42 11.91 -4.15
CA GLY A 78 -5.77 13.30 -4.44
C GLY A 78 -4.71 14.34 -4.07
N ALA A 79 -3.54 13.91 -3.56
CA ALA A 79 -2.49 14.85 -3.20
C ALA A 79 -1.84 15.50 -4.44
N PRO A 80 -1.70 16.85 -4.49
CA PRO A 80 -1.19 17.55 -5.66
C PRO A 80 0.24 17.16 -6.05
N HIS A 81 1.13 16.97 -5.06
CA HIS A 81 2.55 16.67 -5.29
C HIS A 81 2.78 15.38 -6.07
N VAL A 82 1.89 14.39 -5.96
CA VAL A 82 2.05 13.10 -6.65
C VAL A 82 2.06 13.31 -8.17
N ARG A 83 1.05 14.00 -8.70
CA ARG A 83 0.98 14.28 -10.15
C ARG A 83 2.19 15.10 -10.61
N VAL A 84 2.60 16.09 -9.82
CA VAL A 84 3.78 16.91 -10.11
C VAL A 84 5.05 16.06 -10.14
N ALA A 85 5.21 15.14 -9.20
CA ALA A 85 6.35 14.24 -9.12
C ALA A 85 6.45 13.34 -10.36
N TYR A 86 5.35 12.70 -10.78
CA TYR A 86 5.32 11.87 -11.99
C TYR A 86 5.64 12.68 -13.25
N MET A 87 4.98 13.84 -13.43
CA MET A 87 5.27 14.72 -14.57
C MET A 87 6.75 15.12 -14.60
N ARG A 88 7.34 15.42 -13.44
CA ARG A 88 8.75 15.79 -13.33
C ARG A 88 9.70 14.63 -13.63
N LEU A 89 9.44 13.44 -13.09
CA LEU A 89 10.22 12.24 -13.40
C LEU A 89 10.18 11.93 -14.90
N ILE A 90 9.00 12.01 -15.52
CA ILE A 90 8.83 11.81 -16.95
C ILE A 90 9.61 12.86 -17.74
N ALA A 91 9.50 14.14 -17.37
CA ALA A 91 10.21 15.22 -18.05
C ALA A 91 11.74 15.07 -17.93
N LEU A 92 12.25 14.75 -16.74
CA LEU A 92 13.67 14.44 -16.50
C LEU A 92 14.12 13.25 -17.36
N ALA A 93 13.32 12.19 -17.39
CA ALA A 93 13.62 10.99 -18.17
C ALA A 93 13.72 11.31 -19.67
N THR A 94 12.69 11.93 -20.26
CA THR A 94 12.67 12.25 -21.69
C THR A 94 13.73 13.28 -22.08
N THR A 95 14.04 14.23 -21.19
CA THR A 95 15.11 15.22 -21.44
C THR A 95 16.47 14.54 -21.43
N ALA A 96 16.75 13.69 -20.45
CA ALA A 96 17.98 12.92 -20.37
C ALA A 96 18.15 11.98 -21.58
N GLU A 97 17.07 11.34 -22.04
CA GLU A 97 17.09 10.55 -23.28
C GLU A 97 17.48 11.40 -24.50
N GLY A 98 16.86 12.57 -24.67
CA GLY A 98 17.16 13.48 -25.78
C GLY A 98 18.60 14.00 -25.77
N LEU A 99 19.21 14.09 -24.59
CA LEU A 99 20.61 14.48 -24.40
C LEU A 99 21.59 13.29 -24.46
N GLY A 100 21.11 12.06 -24.69
CA GLY A 100 21.93 10.85 -24.70
C GLY A 100 22.46 10.42 -23.32
N ASN A 101 21.94 11.01 -22.23
CA ASN A 101 22.29 10.63 -20.86
C ASN A 101 21.43 9.43 -20.41
N ALA A 102 21.83 8.24 -20.84
CA ALA A 102 21.11 7.00 -20.56
C ALA A 102 21.01 6.68 -19.05
N GLU A 103 21.99 7.11 -18.24
CA GLU A 103 22.01 6.85 -16.80
C GLU A 103 20.88 7.60 -16.08
N ILE A 104 20.77 8.91 -16.30
CA ILE A 104 19.71 9.74 -15.71
C ILE A 104 18.34 9.34 -16.27
N ALA A 105 18.26 9.03 -17.56
CA ALA A 105 17.02 8.54 -18.17
C ALA A 105 16.52 7.26 -17.49
N LEU A 106 17.39 6.27 -17.31
CA LEU A 106 17.05 5.02 -16.63
C LEU A 106 16.71 5.25 -15.16
N LEU A 107 17.44 6.12 -14.46
CA LEU A 107 17.13 6.47 -13.06
C LEU A 107 15.71 7.02 -12.94
N ALA A 108 15.34 7.96 -13.80
CA ALA A 108 14.04 8.62 -13.76
C ALA A 108 12.89 7.66 -14.14
N TRP A 109 13.04 6.86 -15.20
CA TRP A 109 12.03 5.85 -15.55
C TRP A 109 11.88 4.77 -14.47
N ARG A 110 12.99 4.31 -13.87
CA ARG A 110 12.92 3.40 -12.71
C ARG A 110 12.24 4.07 -11.52
N GLY A 111 12.40 5.38 -11.34
CA GLY A 111 11.67 6.17 -10.37
C GLY A 111 10.16 6.11 -10.58
N VAL A 112 9.68 6.34 -11.81
CA VAL A 112 8.26 6.21 -12.19
C VAL A 112 7.74 4.80 -11.89
N ARG A 113 8.44 3.77 -12.37
CA ARG A 113 8.07 2.36 -12.14
C ARG A 113 7.97 2.04 -10.66
N THR A 114 8.98 2.44 -9.89
CA THR A 114 9.07 2.12 -8.46
C THR A 114 7.95 2.81 -7.69
N ALA A 115 7.70 4.09 -7.94
CA ALA A 115 6.59 4.81 -7.31
C ALA A 115 5.23 4.20 -7.65
N ALA A 116 5.01 3.76 -8.90
CA ALA A 116 3.74 3.15 -9.29
C ALA A 116 3.51 1.81 -8.58
N LEU A 117 4.57 1.00 -8.44
CA LEU A 117 4.51 -0.29 -7.76
C LEU A 117 4.41 -0.17 -6.24
N GLU A 118 5.10 0.79 -5.62
CA GLU A 118 5.07 1.02 -4.16
C GLU A 118 3.71 1.57 -3.68
N THR A 119 2.98 2.26 -4.55
CA THR A 119 1.70 2.93 -4.22
C THR A 119 0.47 2.11 -4.64
N ARG A 120 0.71 0.90 -5.17
CA ARG A 120 -0.31 -0.10 -5.44
C ARG A 120 -0.99 -0.56 -4.16
N TRP A 121 -2.31 -0.65 -4.20
CA TRP A 121 -3.10 -1.28 -3.13
C TRP A 121 -4.09 -2.29 -3.73
N LEU A 122 -5.25 -1.87 -4.21
CA LEU A 122 -6.18 -2.74 -4.97
C LEU A 122 -6.18 -2.42 -6.47
N LYS A 123 -5.84 -1.19 -6.80
CA LYS A 123 -5.63 -0.68 -8.15
C LYS A 123 -4.21 -0.15 -8.21
N THR A 124 -3.59 -0.24 -9.37
CA THR A 124 -2.32 0.43 -9.65
C THR A 124 -2.60 1.88 -10.03
N PRO A 125 -2.24 2.87 -9.19
CA PRO A 125 -2.26 4.26 -9.63
C PRO A 125 -1.28 4.44 -10.80
N HIS A 126 -1.61 5.30 -11.76
CA HIS A 126 -0.70 5.63 -12.87
C HIS A 126 -0.26 4.43 -13.72
N GLU A 127 -1.18 3.50 -14.01
CA GLU A 127 -0.91 2.28 -14.81
C GLU A 127 -0.34 2.61 -16.21
N ASP A 128 -0.84 3.66 -16.86
CA ASP A 128 -0.32 4.13 -18.16
C ASP A 128 1.14 4.59 -18.05
N ASP A 129 1.48 5.33 -16.98
CA ASP A 129 2.85 5.79 -16.73
C ASP A 129 3.77 4.62 -16.38
N LEU A 130 3.28 3.61 -15.67
CA LEU A 130 4.00 2.37 -15.40
C LEU A 130 4.31 1.59 -16.68
N ALA A 131 3.31 1.41 -17.56
CA ALA A 131 3.50 0.74 -18.85
C ALA A 131 4.53 1.48 -19.71
N ARG A 132 4.42 2.81 -19.76
CA ARG A 132 5.38 3.69 -20.45
C ARG A 132 6.79 3.57 -19.86
N ALA A 133 6.93 3.55 -18.54
CA ALA A 133 8.22 3.37 -17.87
C ALA A 133 8.83 1.99 -18.16
N ASN A 134 8.03 0.91 -18.12
CA ASN A 134 8.49 -0.44 -18.45
C ASN A 134 9.04 -0.52 -19.88
N ALA A 135 8.33 0.05 -20.86
CA ALA A 135 8.79 0.11 -22.25
C ALA A 135 10.08 0.92 -22.39
N ALA A 136 10.17 2.09 -21.76
CA ALA A 136 11.36 2.92 -21.83
C ALA A 136 12.58 2.25 -21.16
N ILE A 137 12.41 1.62 -19.99
CA ILE A 137 13.48 0.88 -19.31
C ILE A 137 13.97 -0.27 -20.19
N ALA A 138 13.07 -1.05 -20.78
CA ALA A 138 13.43 -2.17 -21.65
C ALA A 138 14.27 -1.71 -22.84
N ARG A 139 13.80 -0.67 -23.54
CA ARG A 139 14.49 -0.06 -24.69
C ARG A 139 15.86 0.51 -24.31
N LEU A 140 15.93 1.32 -23.26
CA LEU A 140 17.20 1.94 -22.83
C LEU A 140 18.20 0.90 -22.34
N SER A 141 17.75 -0.09 -21.55
CA SER A 141 18.62 -1.15 -21.04
C SER A 141 19.16 -2.03 -22.17
N ALA A 142 18.33 -2.31 -23.19
CA ALA A 142 18.76 -3.06 -24.36
C ALA A 142 19.83 -2.32 -25.18
N ASN A 143 19.90 -1.00 -25.12
CA ASN A 143 20.87 -0.19 -25.85
C ASN A 143 22.16 0.11 -25.05
N LEU A 144 22.25 -0.31 -23.79
CA LEU A 144 23.49 -0.14 -23.03
C LEU A 144 24.62 -1.00 -23.61
N PRO A 145 25.88 -0.51 -23.57
CA PRO A 145 27.04 -1.31 -23.97
C PRO A 145 27.10 -2.62 -23.17
N ARG A 146 27.21 -3.74 -23.86
CA ARG A 146 27.31 -5.06 -23.24
C ARG A 146 28.77 -5.45 -23.07
N PRO A 147 29.15 -6.14 -21.98
CA PRO A 147 30.49 -6.71 -21.86
C PRO A 147 30.76 -7.67 -23.02
N PRO A 148 31.98 -7.66 -23.59
CA PRO A 148 32.33 -8.55 -24.69
C PRO A 148 32.10 -10.02 -24.29
N GLY A 149 31.43 -10.78 -25.16
CA GLY A 149 31.15 -12.21 -24.97
C GLY A 149 29.89 -12.57 -24.18
N THR A 150 29.09 -11.61 -23.70
CA THR A 150 27.95 -11.90 -22.80
C THR A 150 26.59 -12.11 -23.49
N ARG A 151 26.43 -11.71 -24.77
CA ARG A 151 25.27 -12.00 -25.64
C ARG A 151 25.49 -11.42 -27.04
N ALA A 152 25.12 -12.18 -28.09
CA ALA A 152 25.21 -11.76 -29.49
C ALA A 152 23.84 -11.39 -30.11
N GLU A 153 22.78 -11.43 -29.30
CA GLU A 153 21.41 -11.19 -29.77
C GLU A 153 21.21 -9.73 -30.20
N PRO A 154 20.36 -9.48 -31.21
CA PRO A 154 19.96 -8.12 -31.58
C PRO A 154 19.25 -7.40 -30.43
N ASN A 155 19.46 -6.09 -30.29
CA ASN A 155 18.86 -5.27 -29.22
C ASN A 155 17.33 -5.41 -29.16
N ALA A 156 16.65 -5.58 -30.31
CA ALA A 156 15.20 -5.76 -30.38
C ALA A 156 14.70 -7.07 -29.75
N VAL A 157 15.54 -8.11 -29.64
CA VAL A 157 15.20 -9.35 -28.92
C VAL A 157 15.32 -9.11 -27.42
N VAL A 158 16.45 -8.53 -27.00
CA VAL A 158 16.75 -8.20 -25.60
C VAL A 158 15.71 -7.24 -25.01
N GLU A 159 15.29 -6.22 -25.77
CA GLU A 159 14.21 -5.30 -25.37
C GLU A 159 12.89 -6.03 -25.12
N ARG A 160 12.47 -6.93 -26.03
CA ARG A 160 11.23 -7.69 -25.89
C ARG A 160 11.26 -8.60 -24.65
N GLU A 161 12.38 -9.26 -24.39
CA GLU A 161 12.56 -10.08 -23.19
C GLU A 161 12.51 -9.25 -21.91
N HIS A 162 13.20 -8.11 -21.86
CA HIS A 162 13.14 -7.20 -20.72
C HIS A 162 11.72 -6.70 -20.48
N LEU A 163 11.02 -6.28 -21.54
CA LEU A 163 9.64 -5.82 -21.43
C LEU A 163 8.73 -6.94 -20.91
N ALA A 164 8.90 -8.17 -21.41
CA ALA A 164 8.13 -9.33 -20.95
C ALA A 164 8.35 -9.62 -19.46
N VAL A 165 9.57 -9.44 -18.94
CA VAL A 165 9.85 -9.57 -17.51
C VAL A 165 9.24 -8.42 -16.72
N LEU A 166 9.45 -7.17 -17.16
CA LEU A 166 8.98 -5.97 -16.45
C LEU A 166 7.46 -5.85 -16.39
N SER A 167 6.76 -6.41 -17.37
CA SER A 167 5.29 -6.37 -17.49
C SER A 167 4.58 -7.47 -16.70
N LYS A 168 5.31 -8.44 -16.13
CA LYS A 168 4.71 -9.44 -15.26
C LYS A 168 4.29 -8.80 -13.94
N ASP A 169 3.04 -8.98 -13.57
CA ASP A 169 2.58 -8.63 -12.23
C ASP A 169 2.82 -9.79 -11.26
N GLU A 170 3.90 -9.69 -10.49
CA GLU A 170 4.25 -10.65 -9.44
C GLU A 170 3.66 -10.26 -8.07
N ALA A 171 2.67 -9.36 -8.01
CA ALA A 171 2.00 -9.06 -6.75
C ALA A 171 1.37 -10.31 -6.12
N PRO A 172 1.40 -10.42 -4.77
CA PRO A 172 0.43 -11.24 -4.07
C PRO A 172 -0.97 -10.81 -4.50
N ARG A 173 -1.77 -11.77 -4.97
CA ARG A 173 -3.14 -11.49 -5.43
C ARG A 173 -3.93 -10.90 -4.26
N ALA A 174 -4.41 -9.66 -4.40
CA ALA A 174 -5.04 -8.91 -3.31
C ALA A 174 -6.21 -9.66 -2.63
N GLY A 175 -6.97 -10.47 -3.39
CA GLY A 175 -8.03 -11.32 -2.84
C GLY A 175 -7.51 -12.32 -1.81
N TRP A 176 -6.35 -12.95 -2.05
CA TRP A 176 -5.75 -13.90 -1.11
C TRP A 176 -5.16 -13.19 0.11
N VAL A 177 -4.60 -11.99 -0.06
CA VAL A 177 -4.18 -11.16 1.08
C VAL A 177 -5.37 -10.81 1.99
N LEU A 178 -6.53 -10.49 1.42
CA LEU A 178 -7.75 -10.25 2.21
C LEU A 178 -8.20 -11.51 2.96
N VAL A 179 -8.21 -12.67 2.30
CA VAL A 179 -8.52 -13.95 2.96
C VAL A 179 -7.54 -14.24 4.10
N LEU A 180 -6.25 -13.96 3.90
CA LEU A 180 -5.22 -14.12 4.92
C LEU A 180 -5.50 -13.24 6.15
N VAL A 181 -5.82 -11.96 5.95
CA VAL A 181 -6.16 -11.03 7.05
C VAL A 181 -7.45 -11.45 7.77
N LEU A 182 -8.50 -11.79 7.03
CA LEU A 182 -9.78 -12.24 7.60
C LEU A 182 -9.63 -13.57 8.35
N GLY A 183 -8.84 -14.49 7.83
CA GLY A 183 -8.50 -15.76 8.48
C GLY A 183 -7.81 -15.54 9.82
N PHE A 184 -6.82 -14.63 9.86
CA PHE A 184 -6.14 -14.25 11.10
C PHE A 184 -7.09 -13.61 12.12
N VAL A 185 -7.93 -12.65 11.70
CA VAL A 185 -8.91 -12.00 12.57
C VAL A 185 -9.94 -13.02 13.10
N GLY A 186 -10.41 -13.93 12.24
CA GLY A 186 -11.31 -15.01 12.62
C GLY A 186 -10.68 -15.95 13.65
N TRP A 187 -9.42 -16.33 13.44
CA TRP A 187 -8.65 -17.15 14.37
C TRP A 187 -8.53 -16.52 15.76
N VAL A 188 -7.97 -15.30 15.83
CA VAL A 188 -7.75 -14.58 17.08
C VAL A 188 -9.08 -14.21 17.75
N GLY A 189 -10.05 -13.73 16.98
CA GLY A 189 -11.37 -13.37 17.47
C GLY A 189 -12.14 -14.57 18.04
N GLY A 190 -12.10 -15.72 17.35
CA GLY A 190 -12.69 -16.97 17.80
C GLY A 190 -12.07 -17.48 19.10
N ALA A 191 -10.74 -17.42 19.22
CA ALA A 191 -10.02 -17.80 20.43
C ALA A 191 -10.38 -16.90 21.63
N ILE A 192 -10.36 -15.57 21.44
CA ILE A 192 -10.75 -14.60 22.49
C ILE A 192 -12.19 -14.82 22.94
N TRP A 193 -13.12 -15.03 21.99
CA TRP A 193 -14.52 -15.27 22.31
C TRP A 193 -14.71 -16.56 23.12
N ALA A 194 -14.06 -17.66 22.70
CA ALA A 194 -14.14 -18.94 23.40
C ALA A 194 -13.61 -18.84 24.84
N LEU A 195 -12.49 -18.14 25.05
CA LEU A 195 -11.91 -17.90 26.37
C LEU A 195 -12.84 -17.06 27.27
N ARG A 196 -13.40 -15.96 26.74
CA ARG A 196 -14.33 -15.09 27.50
C ARG A 196 -15.63 -15.80 27.86
N GLN A 197 -16.12 -16.69 27.00
CA GLN A 197 -17.34 -17.44 27.26
C GLN A 197 -17.09 -18.56 28.27
N GLY A 198 -15.94 -19.24 28.19
CA GLY A 198 -15.51 -20.23 29.18
C GLY A 198 -15.34 -19.62 30.58
N SER A 199 -14.75 -18.41 30.67
CA SER A 199 -14.59 -17.72 31.95
C SER A 199 -15.92 -17.27 32.57
N ARG A 200 -16.92 -16.90 31.76
CA ARG A 200 -18.27 -16.53 32.23
C ARG A 200 -19.11 -17.72 32.68
N ALA A 201 -18.90 -18.88 32.06
CA ALA A 201 -19.65 -20.09 32.35
C ALA A 201 -19.10 -20.88 33.55
N GLY A 202 -18.01 -20.41 34.19
CA GLY A 202 -17.36 -21.12 35.30
C GLY A 202 -16.66 -22.42 34.88
N GLY A 203 -16.44 -22.62 33.58
CA GLY A 203 -15.83 -23.83 33.01
C GLY A 203 -15.97 -23.88 31.48
N LEU A 204 -15.17 -24.72 30.80
CA LEU A 204 -15.28 -24.94 29.36
C LEU A 204 -16.47 -25.84 29.01
N GLY A 205 -17.68 -25.28 29.09
CA GLY A 205 -18.87 -25.94 28.56
C GLY A 205 -18.86 -25.92 27.02
N TRP A 206 -18.83 -27.10 26.39
CA TRP A 206 -18.77 -27.28 24.94
C TRP A 206 -19.80 -26.46 24.16
N LYS A 207 -21.05 -26.40 24.66
CA LYS A 207 -22.14 -25.66 24.00
C LYS A 207 -21.91 -24.14 23.96
N GLY A 208 -21.16 -23.59 24.91
CA GLY A 208 -20.84 -22.17 24.98
C GLY A 208 -19.58 -21.79 24.21
N THR A 209 -18.63 -22.70 24.03
CA THR A 209 -17.34 -22.43 23.38
C THR A 209 -17.25 -22.89 21.93
N ALA A 210 -18.10 -23.83 21.51
CA ALA A 210 -18.11 -24.41 20.16
C ALA A 210 -18.12 -23.39 19.01
N PRO A 211 -18.92 -22.29 19.05
CA PRO A 211 -18.92 -21.31 17.96
C PRO A 211 -17.56 -20.61 17.78
N GLY A 212 -16.86 -20.31 18.88
CA GLY A 212 -15.54 -19.69 18.85
C GLY A 212 -14.46 -20.64 18.39
N ILE A 213 -14.55 -21.91 18.79
CA ILE A 213 -13.65 -22.97 18.30
C ILE A 213 -13.87 -23.18 16.79
N ALA A 214 -15.11 -23.23 16.32
CA ALA A 214 -15.42 -23.36 14.90
C ALA A 214 -14.90 -22.16 14.09
N LEU A 215 -15.10 -20.93 14.58
CA LEU A 215 -14.55 -19.71 13.96
C LEU A 215 -13.02 -19.72 13.95
N CYS A 216 -12.41 -20.22 15.02
CA CYS A 216 -10.96 -20.37 15.15
C CYS A 216 -10.39 -21.35 14.10
N VAL A 217 -10.98 -22.54 13.97
CA VAL A 217 -10.59 -23.55 12.98
C VAL A 217 -10.82 -23.06 11.55
N ALA A 218 -11.96 -22.44 11.28
CA ALA A 218 -12.26 -21.86 9.97
C ALA A 218 -11.27 -20.75 9.60
N GLY A 219 -10.90 -19.90 10.57
CA GLY A 219 -9.88 -18.86 10.40
C GLY A 219 -8.51 -19.43 10.07
N ILE A 220 -8.06 -20.47 10.79
CA ILE A 220 -6.79 -21.16 10.50
C ILE A 220 -6.80 -21.80 9.12
N ALA A 221 -7.88 -22.49 8.75
CA ALA A 221 -7.99 -23.13 7.43
C ALA A 221 -7.94 -22.11 6.29
N ALA A 222 -8.67 -20.99 6.42
CA ALA A 222 -8.62 -19.90 5.46
C ALA A 222 -7.23 -19.25 5.38
N TRP A 223 -6.56 -19.07 6.52
CA TRP A 223 -5.21 -18.50 6.59
C TRP A 223 -4.17 -19.39 5.91
N LEU A 224 -4.18 -20.70 6.17
CA LEU A 224 -3.28 -21.66 5.51
C LEU A 224 -3.53 -21.76 4.00
N LEU A 225 -4.80 -21.77 3.59
CA LEU A 225 -5.16 -21.77 2.17
C LEU A 225 -4.65 -20.52 1.45
N ALA A 226 -4.74 -19.36 2.11
CA ALA A 226 -4.23 -18.12 1.56
C ALA A 226 -2.70 -18.12 1.42
N ILE A 227 -1.96 -18.68 2.39
CA ILE A 227 -0.50 -18.82 2.29
C ILE A 227 -0.10 -19.72 1.13
N TRP A 228 -0.86 -20.80 0.88
CA TRP A 228 -0.54 -21.72 -0.21
C TRP A 228 -0.79 -21.14 -1.61
N GLN A 229 -1.66 -20.12 -1.71
CA GLN A 229 -2.08 -19.51 -2.97
C GLN A 229 -1.47 -18.12 -3.23
N ALA A 230 -0.83 -17.54 -2.22
CA ALA A 230 -0.09 -16.28 -2.28
C ALA A 230 1.33 -16.52 -2.80
#